data_AF-A0A4R7DPK2-F1
#
_entry.id   AF-A0A4R7DPK2-F1
#
_cell.length_a   1.000
_cell.length_b   1.000
_cell.length_c   1.000
_cell.angle_alpha   90.00
_cell.angle_beta   90.00
_cell.angle_gamma   90.00
#
_symmetry.space_group_name_H-M   'P 1'
#
loop_
_entity.id
_entity.type
_entity.pdbx_description
1 polymer ?
#
loop_
_entity_poly.entity_id
_entity_poly.type
_entity_poly.pdbx_seq_one_letter_code
_entity_poly.pdbx_strand_id
1 'polypeptide(L)'
;MKTKALLFALTCFAFSLNTMANAIDNKEELEALVNSYEKLAIDAQECTDSSNLKSAPCRKFIRVFNDGEINDRLGSFGNNLELYISIDQEMALKGIIAVGTIADTLGFVFEERAETVQKRK
;
A
#
# COMPACT_ATOMS: atom_id res chain seq x y z
N MET A 1 15.59 -30.94 -40.17
CA MET A 1 14.59 -29.89 -39.80
C MET A 1 13.96 -30.10 -38.42
N LYS A 2 13.77 -31.34 -37.91
CA LYS A 2 13.08 -31.60 -36.63
C LYS A 2 13.79 -31.06 -35.37
N THR A 3 15.13 -31.04 -35.33
CA THR A 3 15.91 -30.57 -34.17
C THR A 3 15.92 -29.04 -34.01
N LYS A 4 15.87 -28.27 -35.11
CA LYS A 4 15.83 -26.80 -35.07
C LYS A 4 14.47 -26.28 -34.56
N ALA A 5 13.38 -26.94 -34.91
CA ALA A 5 12.05 -26.61 -34.40
C ALA A 5 11.91 -26.93 -32.89
N LEU A 6 12.54 -28.02 -32.44
CA LEU A 6 12.55 -28.39 -31.02
C LEU A 6 13.30 -27.37 -30.14
N LEU A 7 14.44 -26.88 -30.62
CA LEU A 7 15.22 -25.83 -29.94
C LEU A 7 14.45 -24.50 -29.87
N PHE A 8 13.76 -24.12 -30.95
CA PHE A 8 12.98 -22.88 -31.00
C PHE A 8 11.75 -22.93 -30.07
N ALA A 9 11.07 -24.08 -30.00
CA ALA A 9 9.96 -24.29 -29.07
C ALA A 9 10.43 -24.25 -27.62
N LEU A 10 11.60 -24.81 -27.31
CA LEU A 10 12.17 -24.82 -25.96
C LEU A 10 12.54 -23.39 -25.50
N THR A 11 13.08 -22.56 -26.39
CA THR A 11 13.41 -21.16 -26.07
C THR A 11 12.17 -20.30 -25.84
N CYS A 12 11.09 -20.50 -26.62
CA CYS A 12 9.84 -19.79 -26.38
C CYS A 12 9.19 -20.21 -25.06
N PHE A 13 9.24 -21.50 -24.73
CA PHE A 13 8.69 -22.02 -23.48
C PHE A 13 9.45 -21.49 -22.25
N ALA A 14 10.80 -21.48 -22.31
CA ALA A 14 11.63 -20.90 -21.27
C ALA A 14 11.37 -19.38 -21.08
N PHE A 15 11.17 -18.64 -22.18
CA PHE A 15 10.82 -17.23 -22.12
C PHE A 15 9.46 -17.00 -21.44
N SER A 16 8.44 -17.79 -21.79
CA SER A 16 7.12 -17.69 -21.14
C SER A 16 7.15 -18.03 -19.64
N LEU A 17 7.98 -18.98 -19.22
CA LEU A 17 8.13 -19.33 -17.80
C LEU A 17 8.79 -18.20 -17.00
N ASN A 18 9.82 -17.54 -17.55
CA ASN A 18 10.46 -16.41 -16.90
C ASN A 18 9.51 -15.21 -16.76
N THR A 19 8.68 -14.93 -17.78
CA THR A 19 7.68 -13.86 -17.70
C THR A 19 6.58 -14.16 -16.68
N MET A 20 6.20 -15.44 -16.53
CA MET A 20 5.22 -15.86 -15.52
C MET A 20 5.79 -15.78 -14.10
N ALA A 21 7.05 -16.17 -13.90
CA ALA A 21 7.72 -16.06 -12.60
C ALA A 21 7.81 -14.59 -12.14
N ASN A 22 8.29 -13.69 -13.00
CA ASN A 22 8.33 -12.25 -12.68
C ASN A 22 6.95 -11.66 -12.37
N ALA A 23 5.90 -12.12 -13.05
CA ALA A 23 4.53 -11.65 -12.78
C ALA A 23 3.99 -12.15 -11.43
N ILE A 24 4.36 -13.37 -11.01
CA ILE A 24 4.01 -13.92 -9.69
C ILE A 24 4.73 -13.16 -8.59
N ASP A 25 6.04 -12.93 -8.72
CA ASP A 25 6.84 -12.22 -7.71
C ASP A 25 6.31 -10.77 -7.52
N ASN A 26 6.01 -10.08 -8.62
CA ASN A 26 5.45 -8.72 -8.57
C ASN A 26 4.05 -8.68 -7.91
N LYS A 27 3.27 -9.75 -8.05
CA LYS A 27 1.96 -9.84 -7.39
C LYS A 27 2.10 -10.07 -5.89
N GLU A 28 3.00 -10.96 -5.47
CA GLU A 28 3.26 -11.20 -4.04
C GLU A 28 3.79 -9.93 -3.34
N GLU A 29 4.67 -9.19 -4.00
CA GLU A 29 5.14 -7.89 -3.51
C GLU A 29 3.99 -6.87 -3.36
N LEU A 30 3.09 -6.80 -4.34
CA LEU A 30 1.90 -5.95 -4.27
C LEU A 30 0.99 -6.37 -3.11
N GLU A 31 0.74 -7.66 -2.93
CA GLU A 31 -0.07 -8.19 -1.82
C GLU A 31 0.55 -7.86 -0.46
N ALA A 32 1.85 -8.03 -0.30
CA ALA A 32 2.56 -7.68 0.94
C ALA A 32 2.46 -6.18 1.25
N LEU A 33 2.60 -5.34 0.22
CA LEU A 33 2.49 -3.89 0.34
C LEU A 33 1.06 -3.47 0.75
N VAL A 34 0.04 -4.01 0.07
CA VAL A 34 -1.37 -3.69 0.36
C VAL A 34 -1.77 -4.18 1.75
N ASN A 35 -1.37 -5.38 2.16
CA ASN A 35 -1.59 -5.88 3.52
C ASN A 35 -0.97 -4.96 4.59
N SER A 36 0.16 -4.33 4.31
CA SER A 36 0.77 -3.35 5.21
C SER A 36 -0.11 -2.11 5.35
N TYR A 37 -0.69 -1.63 4.25
CA TYR A 37 -1.60 -0.48 4.27
C TYR A 37 -2.92 -0.81 4.96
N GLU A 38 -3.52 -1.97 4.70
CA GLU A 38 -4.77 -2.36 5.35
C GLU A 38 -4.62 -2.44 6.88
N LYS A 39 -3.51 -3.00 7.38
CA LYS A 39 -3.22 -3.02 8.82
C LYS A 39 -3.12 -1.62 9.41
N LEU A 40 -2.44 -0.70 8.70
CA LEU A 40 -2.36 0.68 9.17
C LEU A 40 -3.69 1.40 9.05
N ALA A 41 -4.48 1.13 8.01
CA ALA A 41 -5.82 1.70 7.82
C ALA A 41 -6.77 1.28 8.95
N ILE A 42 -6.65 0.05 9.47
CA ILE A 42 -7.38 -0.38 10.67
C ILE A 42 -6.96 0.45 11.89
N ASP A 43 -5.65 0.59 12.14
CA ASP A 43 -5.15 1.44 13.23
C ASP A 43 -5.58 2.92 13.06
N ALA A 44 -5.65 3.39 11.82
CA ALA A 44 -6.10 4.74 11.46
C ALA A 44 -7.61 4.93 11.71
N GLN A 45 -8.42 3.94 11.34
CA GLN A 45 -9.86 3.96 11.60
C GLN A 45 -10.14 3.93 13.10
N GLU A 46 -9.46 3.07 13.86
CA GLU A 46 -9.58 3.05 15.34
C GLU A 46 -9.19 4.39 15.98
N CYS A 47 -8.22 5.11 15.41
CA CYS A 47 -7.90 6.46 15.83
C CYS A 47 -9.07 7.42 15.59
N THR A 48 -9.59 7.49 14.36
CA THR A 48 -10.71 8.36 14.00
C THR A 48 -11.96 8.05 14.84
N ASP A 49 -12.31 6.76 14.99
CA ASP A 49 -13.46 6.29 15.77
C ASP A 49 -13.34 6.66 17.25
N SER A 50 -12.11 6.76 17.78
CA SER A 50 -11.89 7.20 19.15
C SER A 50 -12.18 8.69 19.36
N SER A 51 -12.20 9.49 18.28
CA SER A 51 -12.40 10.95 18.27
C SER A 51 -11.55 11.70 19.32
N ASN A 52 -10.39 11.13 19.67
CA ASN A 52 -9.55 11.65 20.75
C ASN A 52 -8.09 11.37 20.44
N LEU A 53 -7.32 12.42 20.16
CA LEU A 53 -5.89 12.31 19.86
C LEU A 53 -5.05 11.71 21.00
N LYS A 54 -5.57 11.69 22.23
CA LYS A 54 -4.92 11.07 23.40
C LYS A 54 -5.40 9.64 23.65
N SER A 55 -6.21 9.05 22.78
CA SER A 55 -6.55 7.64 22.88
C SER A 55 -5.31 6.77 22.63
N ALA A 56 -5.32 5.54 23.15
CA ALA A 56 -4.30 4.56 22.82
C ALA A 56 -4.18 4.29 21.30
N PRO A 57 -5.29 4.07 20.56
CA PRO A 57 -5.21 3.84 19.11
C PRO A 57 -4.64 5.04 18.35
N CYS A 58 -5.06 6.29 18.63
CA CYS A 58 -4.48 7.45 17.95
C CYS A 58 -2.99 7.62 18.22
N ARG A 59 -2.54 7.43 19.46
CA ARG A 59 -1.10 7.51 19.75
C ARG A 59 -0.30 6.43 19.03
N LYS A 60 -0.87 5.22 18.90
CA LYS A 60 -0.24 4.11 18.16
C LYS A 60 -0.14 4.48 16.68
N PHE A 61 -1.25 4.85 16.05
CA PHE A 61 -1.28 5.27 14.64
C PHE A 61 -0.29 6.39 14.34
N ILE A 62 -0.32 7.49 15.12
CA ILE A 62 0.58 8.63 14.94
C ILE A 62 2.05 8.23 15.08
N ARG A 63 2.38 7.32 16.00
CA ARG A 63 3.76 6.82 16.16
C ARG A 63 4.20 6.07 14.91
N VAL A 64 3.42 5.06 14.51
CA VAL A 64 3.73 4.21 13.35
C VAL A 64 3.83 5.04 12.06
N PHE A 65 2.98 6.04 11.89
CA PHE A 65 3.05 6.96 10.76
C PHE A 65 4.33 7.81 10.77
N ASN A 66 4.70 8.35 11.94
CA ASN A 66 5.90 9.18 12.09
C ASN A 66 7.21 8.40 12.02
N ASP A 67 7.19 7.07 12.16
CA ASP A 67 8.37 6.21 11.99
C ASP A 67 8.87 6.20 10.53
N GLY A 68 8.14 6.81 9.60
CA GLY A 68 8.63 7.22 8.26
C GLY A 68 8.54 6.13 7.19
N GLU A 69 8.63 4.86 7.56
CA GLU A 69 8.56 3.72 6.64
C GLU A 69 7.28 3.71 5.77
N ILE A 70 6.16 4.16 6.34
CA ILE A 70 4.88 4.26 5.63
C ILE A 70 4.86 5.40 4.63
N ASN A 71 5.47 6.55 4.91
CA ASN A 71 5.49 7.68 3.98
C ASN A 71 6.24 7.34 2.69
N ASP A 72 7.39 6.67 2.82
CA ASP A 72 8.18 6.24 1.68
C ASP A 72 7.41 5.23 0.82
N ARG A 73 6.70 4.30 1.49
CA ARG A 73 5.85 3.32 0.82
C ARG A 73 4.66 3.98 0.10
N LEU A 74 3.96 4.91 0.75
CA LEU A 74 2.82 5.63 0.16
C LEU A 74 3.22 6.37 -1.12
N GLY A 75 4.38 7.03 -1.12
CA GLY A 75 4.92 7.68 -2.31
C GLY A 75 5.23 6.69 -3.43
N SER A 76 5.86 5.56 -3.09
CA SER A 76 6.14 4.48 -4.05
C SER A 76 4.85 3.89 -4.64
N PHE A 77 3.80 3.73 -3.84
CA PHE A 77 2.53 3.17 -4.30
C PHE A 77 1.85 4.06 -5.34
N GLY A 78 1.77 5.36 -5.09
CA GLY A 78 1.21 6.32 -6.05
C GLY A 78 1.98 6.33 -7.38
N ASN A 79 3.30 6.26 -7.34
CA ASN A 79 4.15 6.27 -8.53
C ASN A 79 4.05 4.99 -9.38
N ASN A 80 3.61 3.88 -8.79
CA ASN A 80 3.52 2.58 -9.45
C ASN A 80 2.07 2.10 -9.65
N LEU A 81 1.08 2.97 -9.45
CA LEU A 81 -0.32 2.56 -9.43
C LEU A 81 -0.78 1.93 -10.75
N GLU A 82 -0.36 2.47 -11.89
CA GLU A 82 -0.68 1.92 -13.22
C GLU A 82 -0.16 0.48 -13.37
N LEU A 83 1.09 0.26 -12.93
CA LEU A 83 1.70 -1.06 -12.93
C LEU A 83 0.92 -2.02 -12.02
N TYR A 84 0.57 -1.59 -10.80
CA TYR A 84 -0.17 -2.43 -9.87
C TYR A 84 -1.57 -2.78 -10.35
N ILE A 85 -2.29 -1.84 -10.98
CA ILE A 85 -3.59 -2.11 -11.61
C ILE A 85 -3.44 -3.16 -12.73
N SER A 86 -2.33 -3.12 -13.48
CA SER A 86 -2.07 -4.10 -14.54
C SER A 86 -1.73 -5.51 -14.03
N ILE A 87 -1.15 -5.60 -12.82
CA ILE A 87 -0.81 -6.87 -12.15
C ILE A 87 -2.06 -7.48 -11.52
N ASP A 88 -2.73 -6.71 -10.65
CA ASP A 88 -3.94 -7.12 -9.95
C ASP A 88 -4.79 -5.90 -9.59
N GLN A 89 -5.82 -5.63 -10.40
CA GLN A 89 -6.70 -4.49 -10.23
C GLN A 89 -7.45 -4.49 -8.88
N GLU A 90 -7.86 -5.67 -8.39
CA GLU A 90 -8.59 -5.77 -7.12
C GLU A 90 -7.66 -5.42 -5.96
N MET A 91 -6.45 -5.97 -5.96
CA MET A 91 -5.45 -5.70 -4.94
C MET A 91 -5.03 -4.23 -4.95
N ALA A 92 -4.81 -3.65 -6.15
CA ALA A 92 -4.50 -2.23 -6.30
C ALA A 92 -5.63 -1.35 -5.74
N LEU A 93 -6.90 -1.69 -5.99
CA LEU A 93 -8.04 -0.94 -5.46
C LEU A 93 -8.13 -1.03 -3.93
N LYS A 94 -7.88 -2.20 -3.32
CA LYS A 94 -7.78 -2.34 -1.86
C LYS A 94 -6.69 -1.44 -1.29
N GLY A 95 -5.53 -1.40 -1.96
CA GLY A 95 -4.45 -0.49 -1.64
C GLY A 95 -4.89 0.97 -1.65
N ILE A 96 -5.55 1.42 -2.73
CA ILE A 96 -6.08 2.80 -2.83
C ILE A 96 -7.02 3.13 -1.67
N ILE A 97 -7.95 2.23 -1.35
CA ILE A 97 -8.92 2.42 -0.26
C ILE A 97 -8.21 2.57 1.08
N ALA A 98 -7.28 1.65 1.39
CA ALA A 98 -6.51 1.69 2.63
C ALA A 98 -5.68 2.98 2.76
N VAL A 99 -5.02 3.40 1.68
CA VAL A 99 -4.30 4.69 1.63
C VAL A 99 -5.23 5.87 1.85
N GLY A 100 -6.43 5.85 1.27
CA GLY A 100 -7.47 6.86 1.49
C GLY A 100 -7.84 6.99 2.97
N THR A 101 -8.14 5.87 3.63
CA THR A 101 -8.44 5.86 5.08
C THR A 101 -7.30 6.45 5.91
N ILE A 102 -6.05 6.10 5.61
CA ILE A 102 -4.88 6.66 6.30
C ILE A 102 -4.82 8.19 6.11
N ALA A 103 -5.01 8.66 4.88
CA ALA A 103 -4.97 10.09 4.56
C ALA A 103 -6.09 10.88 5.27
N ASP A 104 -7.30 10.33 5.30
CA ASP A 104 -8.44 10.94 5.98
C ASP A 104 -8.21 11.06 7.49
N THR A 105 -7.69 10.00 8.13
CA THR A 105 -7.32 10.04 9.56
C THR A 105 -6.22 11.07 9.83
N LEU A 106 -5.25 11.24 8.93
CA LEU A 106 -4.24 12.29 9.09
C LEU A 106 -4.87 13.69 9.02
N GLY A 107 -5.84 13.89 8.12
CA GLY A 107 -6.65 15.11 8.06
C GLY A 107 -7.28 15.42 9.42
N PHE A 108 -8.00 14.44 9.99
CA PHE A 108 -8.57 14.54 11.34
C PHE A 108 -7.52 14.90 12.40
N VAL A 109 -6.36 14.22 12.41
CA VAL A 109 -5.28 14.50 13.37
C VAL A 109 -4.76 15.93 13.26
N PHE A 110 -4.62 16.45 12.04
CA PHE A 110 -4.13 17.81 11.82
C PHE A 110 -5.17 18.87 12.20
N GLU A 111 -6.44 18.65 11.87
CA GLU A 111 -7.56 19.55 12.23
C GLU A 111 -7.67 19.69 13.76
N GLU A 112 -7.73 18.59 14.50
CA GLU A 112 -7.80 18.58 15.96
C GLU A 112 -6.60 19.27 16.63
N ARG A 113 -5.39 19.10 16.06
CA ARG A 113 -4.19 19.80 16.52
C ARG A 113 -4.28 21.30 16.28
N ALA A 114 -4.76 21.71 15.10
CA ALA A 114 -4.94 23.12 14.76
C ALA A 114 -5.92 23.82 15.71
N GLU A 115 -7.06 23.17 16.01
CA GLU A 115 -8.03 23.67 16.98
C GLU A 115 -7.44 23.82 18.39
N THR A 116 -6.68 22.81 18.84
CA THR A 116 -6.03 22.84 20.16
C THR A 116 -5.05 24.01 20.28
N VAL A 117 -4.32 24.33 19.20
CA VAL A 117 -3.40 25.48 19.16
C VAL A 117 -4.15 26.81 19.18
N GLN A 118 -5.25 26.93 18.43
CA GLN A 118 -6.06 28.15 18.43
C GLN A 118 -6.68 28.43 19.81
N LYS A 119 -7.23 27.41 20.49
CA LYS A 119 -7.85 27.55 21.82
C LYS A 119 -6.86 27.92 22.94
N ARG A 120 -5.54 27.84 22.69
CA ARG A 120 -4.47 28.18 23.64
C ARG A 120 -3.85 29.58 23.41
N LYS A 121 -4.24 30.25 22.33
CA LYS A 121 -3.85 31.65 22.05
C LYS A 121 -4.94 32.59 22.57
#